data_AF-A0A0R1PHH4-F1
#
_entry.id   AF-A0A0R1PHH4-F1
#
_cell.length_a   1.000
_cell.length_b   1.000
_cell.length_c   1.000
_cell.angle_alpha   90.00
_cell.angle_beta   90.00
_cell.angle_gamma   90.00
#
_symmetry.space_group_name_H-M   'P 1'
#
loop_
_entity.id
_entity.type
_entity.pdbx_description
1 polymer ?
#
loop_
_entity_poly.entity_id
_entity_poly.type
_entity_poly.pdbx_seq_one_letter_code
_entity_poly.pdbx_strand_id
1 'polypeptide(L)'
;MDNRMVSLFFLTLPMIGVVESHGLKQAAVNGISKIKNLSAGKIFNLYLAIREITDAMGIALSGQVQFIRPLINPMAQAAASVKKPLTDKQVDLIKARAAATDNFGNFFSQNLFIASSGVLLMSSTMKSLGYTATPANIVLYSIPMAVITFLITAYYNRRFDKQFEI
;
A
#
# COMPACT_ATOMS: atom_id res chain seq x y z
N MET A 1 -3.95 -13.31 25.75
CA MET A 1 -2.66 -12.70 25.34
C MET A 1 -2.99 -11.32 24.79
N ASP A 2 -3.58 -10.52 25.65
CA ASP A 2 -4.33 -9.33 25.30
C ASP A 2 -3.47 -8.10 25.61
N ASN A 3 -3.62 -7.05 24.82
CA ASN A 3 -2.98 -5.73 24.95
C ASN A 3 -1.66 -5.45 24.20
N ARG A 4 -0.99 -6.44 23.58
CA ARG A 4 0.22 -6.17 22.76
C ARG A 4 -0.07 -5.29 21.53
N MET A 5 -1.22 -5.46 20.89
CA MET A 5 -1.60 -4.65 19.72
C MET A 5 -1.84 -3.17 20.07
N VAL A 6 -2.33 -2.88 21.28
CA VAL A 6 -2.54 -1.50 21.76
C VAL A 6 -1.19 -0.82 22.03
N SER A 7 -0.23 -1.53 22.64
CA SER A 7 1.14 -1.01 22.86
C SER A 7 1.91 -0.77 21.56
N LEU A 8 1.67 -1.59 20.52
CA LEU A 8 2.30 -1.42 19.20
C LEU A 8 1.88 -0.11 18.53
N PHE A 9 0.62 0.33 18.67
CA PHE A 9 0.18 1.64 18.18
C PHE A 9 0.98 2.78 18.82
N PHE A 10 1.24 2.72 20.13
CA PHE A 10 2.06 3.71 20.83
C PHE A 10 3.51 3.75 20.35
N LEU A 11 4.07 2.63 19.89
CA LEU A 11 5.42 2.57 19.33
C LEU A 11 5.50 3.11 17.89
N THR A 12 4.39 3.16 17.15
CA THR A 12 4.39 3.68 15.78
C THR A 12 4.72 5.16 15.70
N LEU A 13 4.21 5.99 16.62
CA LEU A 13 4.45 7.43 16.61
C LEU A 13 5.92 7.80 16.86
N PRO A 14 6.61 7.29 17.90
CA PRO A 14 8.04 7.47 18.08
C PRO A 14 8.86 6.92 16.91
N MET A 15 8.50 5.75 16.37
CA MET A 15 9.19 5.17 15.23
C MET A 15 9.14 6.09 14.01
N ILE A 16 7.95 6.63 13.65
CA ILE A 16 7.82 7.62 12.58
C ILE A 16 8.69 8.84 12.88
N GLY A 17 8.65 9.36 14.12
CA GLY A 17 9.46 10.51 14.52
C GLY A 17 10.97 10.28 14.34
N VAL A 18 11.46 9.08 14.67
CA VAL A 18 12.86 8.67 14.44
C VAL A 18 13.15 8.60 12.94
N VAL A 19 12.29 7.94 12.17
CA VAL A 19 12.47 7.78 10.72
C VAL A 19 12.47 9.13 9.98
N GLU A 20 11.57 10.04 10.37
CA GLU A 20 11.49 11.39 9.81
C GLU A 20 12.67 12.27 10.25
N SER A 21 13.09 12.19 11.52
CA SER A 21 14.25 12.97 12.03
C SER A 21 15.59 12.53 11.42
N HIS A 22 15.73 11.26 11.04
CA HIS A 22 16.91 10.75 10.33
C HIS A 22 16.88 11.01 8.82
N GLY A 23 15.89 11.78 8.34
CA GLY A 23 15.87 12.30 6.99
C GLY A 23 15.41 11.31 5.93
N LEU A 24 14.67 10.25 6.30
CA LEU A 24 14.15 9.28 5.31
C LEU A 24 13.33 9.99 4.22
N LYS A 25 12.52 10.98 4.63
CA LYS A 25 11.75 11.82 3.71
C LYS A 25 12.65 12.48 2.67
N GLN A 26 13.72 13.15 3.09
CA GLN A 26 14.67 13.84 2.22
C GLN A 26 15.40 12.84 1.32
N ALA A 27 15.85 11.71 1.87
CA ALA A 27 16.51 10.66 1.10
C ALA A 27 15.59 10.09 -0.01
N ALA A 28 14.32 9.87 0.31
CA ALA A 28 13.33 9.37 -0.64
C ALA A 28 12.99 10.38 -1.73
N VAL A 29 12.81 11.65 -1.37
CA VAL A 29 12.62 12.75 -2.33
C VAL A 29 13.85 12.92 -3.22
N ASN A 30 15.06 12.82 -2.67
CA ASN A 30 16.31 12.88 -3.44
C ASN A 30 16.51 11.65 -4.34
N GLY A 31 16.01 10.48 -3.94
CA GLY A 31 16.04 9.29 -4.77
C GLY A 31 15.09 9.42 -5.96
N ILE A 32 13.88 9.92 -5.71
CA ILE A 32 12.85 10.05 -6.73
C ILE A 32 13.13 11.17 -7.73
N SER A 33 13.77 12.27 -7.29
CA SER A 33 14.12 13.40 -8.13
C SER A 33 15.11 13.05 -9.25
N LYS A 34 15.84 11.95 -9.11
CA LYS A 34 16.75 11.41 -10.15
C LYS A 34 16.01 10.68 -11.27
N ILE A 35 14.76 10.27 -11.05
CA ILE A 35 13.98 9.52 -12.03
C ILE A 35 13.18 10.50 -12.90
N LYS A 36 13.60 10.64 -14.17
CA LYS A 36 12.87 11.45 -15.14
C LYS A 36 11.48 10.86 -15.42
N ASN A 37 10.49 11.72 -15.63
CA ASN A 37 9.10 11.34 -15.95
C ASN A 37 8.34 10.54 -14.88
N LEU A 38 8.73 10.63 -13.60
CA LEU A 38 7.94 10.03 -12.54
C LEU A 38 6.78 10.94 -12.11
N SER A 39 5.58 10.39 -12.05
CA SER A 39 4.35 11.05 -11.58
C SER A 39 3.89 10.44 -10.25
N ALA A 40 3.01 11.15 -9.53
CA ALA A 40 2.42 10.63 -8.29
C ALA A 40 1.72 9.27 -8.51
N GLY A 41 0.96 9.12 -9.59
CA GLY A 41 0.29 7.89 -9.96
C GLY A 41 1.25 6.72 -10.19
N LYS A 42 2.42 6.97 -10.82
CA LYS A 42 3.45 5.93 -10.99
C LYS A 42 4.05 5.48 -9.66
N ILE A 43 4.26 6.40 -8.73
CA ILE A 43 4.72 6.07 -7.37
C ILE A 43 3.70 5.18 -6.67
N PHE A 44 2.41 5.51 -6.77
CA PHE A 44 1.35 4.68 -6.19
C PHE A 44 1.27 3.30 -6.83
N ASN A 45 1.42 3.19 -8.15
CA ASN A 45 1.42 1.89 -8.83
C ASN A 45 2.62 1.02 -8.42
N LEU A 46 3.81 1.62 -8.30
CA LEU A 46 5.00 0.91 -7.83
C LEU A 46 4.79 0.42 -6.39
N TYR A 47 4.26 1.29 -5.53
CA TYR A 47 3.97 0.93 -4.15
C TYR A 47 2.93 -0.20 -4.07
N LEU A 48 1.87 -0.15 -4.88
CA LEU A 48 0.85 -1.20 -4.95
C LEU A 48 1.46 -2.54 -5.34
N ALA A 49 2.33 -2.58 -6.37
CA ALA A 49 3.01 -3.81 -6.77
C ALA A 49 3.87 -4.38 -5.63
N ILE A 50 4.64 -3.52 -4.96
CA ILE A 50 5.44 -3.93 -3.80
C ILE A 50 4.53 -4.48 -2.70
N ARG A 51 3.41 -3.80 -2.42
CA ARG A 51 2.43 -4.23 -1.41
C ARG A 51 1.92 -5.64 -1.70
N GLU A 52 1.43 -5.89 -2.92
CA GLU A 52 0.87 -7.19 -3.32
C GLU A 52 1.90 -8.32 -3.26
N ILE A 53 3.13 -8.07 -3.73
CA ILE A 53 4.23 -9.05 -3.67
C ILE A 53 4.56 -9.40 -2.21
N THR A 54 4.65 -8.38 -1.37
CA THR A 54 5.06 -8.54 0.03
C THR A 54 3.98 -9.26 0.84
N ASP A 55 2.71 -8.96 0.57
CA ASP A 55 1.57 -9.69 1.11
C ASP A 55 1.58 -11.16 0.66
N ALA A 56 1.85 -11.44 -0.62
CA ALA A 56 1.98 -12.82 -1.12
C ALA A 56 3.12 -13.61 -0.43
N MET A 57 4.20 -12.92 -0.05
CA MET A 57 5.30 -13.48 0.73
C MET A 57 4.99 -13.62 2.22
N GLY A 58 3.82 -13.17 2.69
CA GLY A 58 3.45 -13.16 4.10
C GLY A 58 4.21 -12.13 4.94
N ILE A 59 4.86 -11.16 4.29
CA ILE A 59 5.59 -10.10 4.98
C ILE A 59 4.60 -8.98 5.28
N ALA A 60 4.40 -8.70 6.57
CA ALA A 60 3.54 -7.62 6.99
C ALA A 60 4.24 -6.26 6.76
N LEU A 61 3.98 -5.61 5.62
CA LEU A 61 4.32 -4.21 5.45
C LEU A 61 3.53 -3.39 6.46
N SER A 62 4.27 -2.78 7.38
CA SER A 62 3.74 -1.85 8.34
C SER A 62 2.98 -0.72 7.63
N GLY A 63 1.65 -0.77 7.59
CA GLY A 63 0.80 -0.06 6.62
C GLY A 63 0.81 1.48 6.67
N GLN A 64 -0.39 2.08 6.57
CA GLN A 64 -0.60 3.50 6.33
C GLN A 64 0.21 4.47 7.24
N VAL A 65 0.51 4.08 8.47
CA VAL A 65 1.24 4.93 9.41
C VAL A 65 2.75 4.91 9.16
N GLN A 66 3.33 3.73 8.89
CA GLN A 66 4.78 3.54 8.88
C GLN A 66 5.40 3.64 7.47
N PHE A 67 4.63 3.36 6.41
CA PHE A 67 5.11 3.51 5.03
C PHE A 67 4.47 4.68 4.28
N ILE A 68 3.16 4.87 4.38
CA ILE A 68 2.50 5.93 3.59
C ILE A 68 2.93 7.33 4.04
N ARG A 69 2.82 7.63 5.33
CA ARG A 69 3.09 8.98 5.86
C ARG A 69 4.55 9.45 5.68
N PRO A 70 5.58 8.70 6.12
CA PRO A 70 6.95 9.21 6.07
C PRO A 70 7.63 9.03 4.70
N LEU A 71 7.11 8.15 3.83
CA LEU A 71 7.78 7.78 2.58
C LEU A 71 6.92 8.04 1.32
N ILE A 72 5.85 7.27 1.13
CA ILE A 72 5.10 7.26 -0.14
C ILE A 72 4.42 8.60 -0.42
N ASN A 73 3.79 9.20 0.59
CA ASN A 73 3.10 10.48 0.45
C ASN A 73 4.08 11.64 0.13
N PRO A 74 5.20 11.83 0.86
CA PRO A 74 6.23 12.81 0.48
C PRO A 74 6.79 12.61 -0.93
N MET A 75 7.05 11.37 -1.35
CA MET A 75 7.54 11.09 -2.70
C MET A 75 6.51 11.49 -3.76
N ALA A 76 5.24 11.15 -3.55
CA ALA A 76 4.15 11.51 -4.47
C ALA A 76 3.94 13.03 -4.55
N GLN A 77 4.00 13.74 -3.43
CA GLN A 77 3.94 15.21 -3.42
C GLN A 77 5.13 15.82 -4.17
N ALA A 78 6.35 15.33 -3.93
CA ALA A 78 7.54 15.80 -4.63
C ALA A 78 7.48 15.57 -6.14
N ALA A 79 6.94 14.42 -6.58
CA ALA A 79 6.76 14.13 -8.00
C ALA A 79 5.67 15.00 -8.64
N ALA A 80 4.58 15.29 -7.92
CA ALA A 80 3.51 16.14 -8.43
C ALA A 80 3.87 17.64 -8.44
N SER A 81 4.76 18.09 -7.57
CA SER A 81 5.16 19.50 -7.46
C SER A 81 6.26 19.94 -8.43
N VAL A 82 6.81 19.03 -9.25
CA VAL A 82 7.94 19.33 -10.17
C VAL A 82 7.59 20.43 -11.18
N LYS A 83 6.35 20.40 -11.72
CA LYS A 83 5.93 21.35 -12.77
C LYS A 83 5.32 22.62 -12.20
N LYS A 84 4.51 22.49 -11.13
CA LYS A 84 3.79 23.59 -10.49
C LYS A 84 3.71 23.33 -8.99
N PRO A 85 3.78 24.38 -8.14
CA PRO A 85 3.49 24.26 -6.73
C PRO A 85 2.09 23.67 -6.50
N LEU A 86 1.97 22.80 -5.49
CA LEU A 86 0.70 22.16 -5.16
C LEU A 86 -0.18 23.09 -4.33
N THR A 87 -1.47 23.12 -4.64
CA THR A 87 -2.49 23.71 -3.77
C THR A 87 -2.76 22.80 -2.56
N ASP A 88 -3.30 23.34 -1.47
CA ASP A 88 -3.66 22.55 -0.28
C ASP A 88 -4.63 21.40 -0.62
N LYS A 89 -5.59 21.68 -1.51
CA LYS A 89 -6.54 20.68 -2.01
C LYS A 89 -5.83 19.52 -2.74
N GLN A 90 -4.82 19.82 -3.54
CA GLN A 90 -4.02 18.81 -4.24
C GLN A 90 -3.17 17.99 -3.27
N VAL A 91 -2.59 18.64 -2.25
CA VAL A 91 -1.86 17.94 -1.18
C VAL A 91 -2.77 16.95 -0.46
N ASP A 92 -3.99 17.35 -0.10
CA ASP A 92 -4.95 16.47 0.55
C ASP A 92 -5.44 15.34 -0.35
N LEU A 93 -5.63 15.61 -1.64
CA LEU A 93 -5.94 14.59 -2.63
C LEU A 93 -4.82 13.54 -2.75
N ILE A 94 -3.55 13.96 -2.71
CA ILE A 94 -2.40 13.04 -2.74
C ILE A 94 -2.36 12.19 -1.47
N LYS A 95 -2.60 12.76 -0.28
CA LYS A 95 -2.69 12.01 0.98
C LYS A 95 -3.81 10.96 0.91
N ALA A 96 -4.98 11.35 0.43
CA ALA A 96 -6.12 10.46 0.26
C ALA A 96 -5.82 9.33 -0.74
N ARG A 97 -5.16 9.65 -1.86
CA ARG A 97 -4.78 8.67 -2.87
C ARG A 97 -3.74 7.68 -2.37
N ALA A 98 -2.75 8.15 -1.61
CA ALA A 98 -1.73 7.31 -1.00
C ALA A 98 -2.35 6.31 0.00
N ALA A 99 -3.25 6.81 0.86
CA ALA A 99 -4.00 5.98 1.80
C ALA A 99 -4.89 4.95 1.09
N ALA A 100 -5.60 5.36 0.03
CA ALA A 100 -6.44 4.44 -0.75
C ALA A 100 -5.61 3.32 -1.39
N THR A 101 -4.43 3.64 -1.94
CA THR A 101 -3.55 2.67 -2.59
C THR A 101 -3.05 1.60 -1.61
N ASP A 102 -2.63 1.98 -0.39
CA ASP A 102 -2.25 1.00 0.65
C ASP A 102 -3.41 0.09 1.03
N ASN A 103 -4.61 0.68 1.22
CA ASN A 103 -5.79 -0.09 1.59
C ASN A 103 -6.21 -1.08 0.50
N PHE A 104 -6.20 -0.66 -0.78
CA PHE A 104 -6.54 -1.55 -1.89
C PHE A 104 -5.55 -2.70 -2.02
N GLY A 105 -4.25 -2.41 -2.00
CA GLY A 105 -3.23 -3.45 -2.02
C GLY A 105 -3.45 -4.41 -0.85
N ASN A 106 -3.32 -3.92 0.37
CA ASN A 106 -3.40 -4.75 1.56
C ASN A 106 -4.69 -5.61 1.62
N PHE A 107 -5.84 -5.03 1.30
CA PHE A 107 -7.12 -5.76 1.41
C PHE A 107 -7.25 -6.88 0.38
N PHE A 108 -6.91 -6.59 -0.89
CA PHE A 108 -7.14 -7.55 -1.98
C PHE A 108 -5.99 -8.55 -2.17
N SER A 109 -4.79 -8.32 -1.61
CA SER A 109 -3.68 -9.28 -1.64
C SER A 109 -3.42 -10.06 -0.35
N GLN A 110 -4.05 -9.74 0.78
CA GLN A 110 -3.81 -10.45 2.05
C GLN A 110 -4.06 -11.97 1.96
N ASN A 111 -4.98 -12.40 1.09
CA ASN A 111 -5.29 -13.82 0.88
C ASN A 111 -4.34 -14.54 -0.09
N LEU A 112 -3.33 -13.85 -0.64
CA LEU A 112 -2.28 -14.49 -1.44
C LEU A 112 -1.31 -15.31 -0.58
N PHE A 113 -1.27 -15.06 0.73
CA PHE A 113 -0.48 -15.85 1.66
C PHE A 113 -1.28 -17.01 2.25
N ILE A 114 -0.79 -18.23 2.08
CA ILE A 114 -1.48 -19.46 2.46
C ILE A 114 -1.80 -19.56 3.96
N ALA A 115 -0.97 -18.97 4.81
CA ALA A 115 -1.15 -18.96 6.26
C ALA A 115 -1.81 -17.67 6.78
N SER A 116 -2.43 -16.86 5.90
CA SER A 116 -3.22 -15.73 6.35
C SER A 116 -4.43 -16.22 7.14
N SER A 117 -4.84 -15.44 8.14
CA SER A 117 -5.99 -15.78 8.99
C SER A 117 -7.28 -15.96 8.19
N GLY A 118 -7.48 -15.16 7.14
CA GLY A 118 -8.63 -15.27 6.23
C GLY A 118 -8.65 -16.59 5.48
N VAL A 119 -7.52 -17.01 4.91
CA VAL A 119 -7.40 -18.29 4.17
C VAL A 119 -7.65 -19.48 5.08
N LEU A 120 -7.06 -19.48 6.29
CA LEU A 120 -7.25 -20.56 7.26
C LEU A 120 -8.69 -20.64 7.75
N LEU A 121 -9.33 -19.51 8.05
CA LEU A 121 -10.73 -19.46 8.46
C LEU A 121 -11.66 -20.00 7.36
N MET A 122 -11.48 -19.53 6.11
CA MET A 122 -12.27 -19.99 4.98
C MET A 122 -12.10 -21.50 4.75
N SER A 123 -10.86 -22.01 4.74
CA SER A 123 -10.60 -23.45 4.54
C SER A 123 -11.19 -24.31 5.65
N SER A 124 -11.08 -23.89 6.92
CA SER A 124 -11.66 -24.62 8.06
C SER A 124 -13.19 -24.64 8.01
N THR A 125 -13.80 -23.53 7.60
CA THR A 125 -15.25 -23.40 7.45
C THR A 125 -15.76 -24.28 6.31
N MET A 126 -15.11 -24.23 5.14
CA MET A 126 -15.45 -25.10 4.01
C MET A 126 -15.33 -26.58 4.37
N LYS A 127 -14.27 -26.96 5.10
CA LYS A 127 -14.11 -28.32 5.63
C LYS A 127 -15.26 -28.73 6.56
N SER A 128 -15.70 -27.84 7.46
CA SER A 128 -16.83 -28.11 8.37
C SER A 128 -18.16 -28.34 7.63
N LEU A 129 -18.31 -27.74 6.44
CA LEU A 129 -19.48 -27.89 5.57
C LEU A 129 -19.39 -29.10 4.62
N GLY A 130 -18.31 -29.90 4.70
CA GLY A 130 -18.10 -31.07 3.85
C GLY A 130 -17.41 -30.79 2.51
N TYR A 131 -16.92 -29.57 2.26
CA TYR A 131 -16.19 -29.23 1.04
C TYR A 131 -14.68 -29.47 1.17
N THR A 132 -14.04 -29.97 0.12
CA THR A 132 -12.59 -30.23 0.05
C THR A 132 -11.80 -28.99 -0.45
N ALA A 133 -12.11 -27.81 0.07
CA ALA A 133 -11.39 -26.59 -0.28
C ALA A 133 -10.12 -26.45 0.58
N THR A 134 -8.96 -26.66 -0.04
CA THR A 134 -7.66 -26.49 0.64
C THR A 134 -7.28 -25.00 0.72
N PRO A 135 -6.41 -24.60 1.67
CA PRO A 135 -5.81 -23.26 1.69
C PRO A 135 -5.18 -22.86 0.35
N ALA A 136 -4.52 -23.80 -0.33
CA ALA A 136 -3.91 -23.57 -1.64
C ALA A 136 -4.95 -23.22 -2.72
N ASN A 137 -6.13 -23.87 -2.71
CA ASN A 137 -7.21 -23.54 -3.63
C ASN A 137 -7.67 -22.09 -3.43
N ILE A 138 -7.82 -21.66 -2.17
CA ILE A 138 -8.28 -20.30 -1.83
C ILE A 138 -7.26 -19.26 -2.31
N VAL A 139 -5.96 -19.49 -2.09
CA VAL A 139 -4.89 -18.63 -2.61
C VAL A 139 -4.96 -18.54 -4.14
N LEU A 140 -5.06 -19.69 -4.82
CA LEU A 140 -5.14 -19.76 -6.28
C LEU A 140 -6.31 -18.93 -6.83
N TYR A 141 -7.49 -19.02 -6.20
CA TYR A 141 -8.67 -18.23 -6.59
C TYR A 141 -8.60 -16.76 -6.15
N SER A 142 -7.67 -16.38 -5.28
CA SER A 142 -7.43 -14.99 -4.88
C SER A 142 -6.49 -14.25 -5.85
N ILE A 143 -5.64 -14.96 -6.60
CA ILE A 143 -4.70 -14.36 -7.57
C ILE A 143 -5.42 -13.47 -8.60
N PRO A 144 -6.52 -13.90 -9.25
CA PRO A 144 -7.24 -13.04 -10.20
C PRO A 144 -7.71 -11.73 -9.57
N MET A 145 -8.12 -11.75 -8.29
CA MET A 145 -8.58 -10.55 -7.60
C MET A 145 -7.44 -9.56 -7.35
N ALA A 146 -6.24 -10.03 -7.01
CA ALA A 146 -5.07 -9.16 -6.89
C ALA A 146 -4.73 -8.52 -8.25
N VAL A 147 -4.69 -9.31 -9.33
CA VAL A 147 -4.42 -8.78 -10.69
C VAL A 147 -5.46 -7.72 -11.11
N ILE A 148 -6.75 -8.00 -10.90
CA ILE A 148 -7.83 -7.04 -11.20
C ILE A 148 -7.67 -5.76 -10.37
N THR A 149 -7.34 -5.89 -9.09
CA THR A 149 -7.10 -4.74 -8.20
C THR A 149 -5.94 -3.90 -8.69
N PHE A 150 -4.83 -4.53 -9.07
CA PHE A 150 -3.68 -3.84 -9.66
C PHE A 150 -4.08 -3.03 -10.90
N LEU A 151 -4.79 -3.66 -11.85
CA LEU A 151 -5.19 -3.01 -13.10
C LEU A 151 -6.16 -1.85 -12.88
N ILE A 152 -7.19 -2.04 -12.05
CA ILE A 152 -8.18 -1.00 -11.74
C ILE A 152 -7.50 0.16 -11.01
N THR A 153 -6.67 -0.13 -10.01
CA THR A 153 -5.97 0.90 -9.25
C THR A 153 -4.93 1.62 -10.11
N ALA A 154 -4.25 0.92 -11.01
CA ALA A 154 -3.33 1.53 -11.97
C ALA A 154 -4.04 2.50 -12.91
N TYR A 155 -5.22 2.12 -13.41
CA TYR A 155 -6.06 3.01 -14.20
C TYR A 155 -6.55 4.22 -13.37
N TYR A 156 -6.96 3.99 -12.14
CA TYR A 156 -7.40 5.02 -11.21
C TYR A 156 -6.30 6.05 -10.90
N ASN A 157 -5.08 5.58 -10.67
CA ASN A 157 -3.89 6.41 -10.46
C ASN A 157 -3.48 7.15 -11.74
N ARG A 158 -3.63 6.55 -12.91
CA ARG A 158 -3.40 7.23 -14.19
C ARG A 158 -4.41 8.36 -14.44
N ARG A 159 -5.68 8.16 -14.05
CA ARG A 159 -6.70 9.23 -14.12
C ARG A 159 -6.44 10.34 -13.11
N PHE A 160 -5.82 10.02 -11.99
CA PHE A 160 -5.39 10.99 -10.98
C PHE A 160 -4.29 11.91 -11.50
N ASP A 161 -3.27 11.35 -12.18
CA ASP A 161 -2.17 12.15 -12.75
C ASP A 161 -2.65 13.25 -13.72
N LYS A 162 -3.74 13.01 -14.47
CA LYS A 162 -4.33 14.02 -15.36
C LYS A 162 -4.77 15.31 -14.65
N GLN A 163 -4.98 15.27 -13.33
CA GLN A 163 -5.33 16.46 -12.53
C GLN A 163 -4.12 17.38 -12.25
N PHE A 164 -2.91 16.89 -12.52
CA PHE A 164 -1.65 17.61 -12.28
C PHE A 164 -0.91 17.95 -13.59
N GLU A 165 -1.39 17.44 -14.73
CA GLU A 165 -0.82 17.72 -16.06
C GLU A 165 -1.38 18.99 -16.73
N ILE A 166 -2.30 19.71 -16.08
CA ILE A 166 -2.93 20.95 -16.56
C ILE A 166 -2.19 22.18 -16.02
#